data_AF-A0A9W9YPI2-F1
#
_entry.id   AF-A0A9W9YPI2-F1
#
_cell.length_a   1.000
_cell.length_b   1.000
_cell.length_c   1.000
_cell.angle_alpha   90.00
_cell.angle_beta   90.00
_cell.angle_gamma   90.00
#
_symmetry.space_group_name_H-M   'P 1'
#
loop_
_entity.id
_entity.type
_entity.pdbx_description
1 polymer ?
#
loop_
_entity_poly.entity_id
_entity_poly.type
_entity_poly.pdbx_seq_one_letter_code
_entity_poly.pdbx_strand_id
1 'polypeptide(L)'
;MVALNMASYARDKEHIHHQLALAKETLVKLRALTEPKNGTENYNGNFSAMDGVNGWDNYGELKQDSDEGGSSGLGMESPNFDLHAQDATTHFTTSDKSTVARDSLVRVLGLQVSKLEDDLKVSLLAYFEHMETQKEELISSFETMHAQLLKHQEICQEHRKDEAENEAFIERLKDSKQTLEMDMETLKRENMQLKTGSGRTRENGVRGYHISPGFVEHDELSETLMKENSRLREMLRKYETNDYARLERKVALQEKLCESYNKDMTSKDKSLKRLQAENRGLQEDVKSLQEDVLRVNANRLNAEQDKTRLQQELQFSEEQINTLRERLNSTSEEGRYLQRCISDASSKANISGDNLSELEKRLWLCVENARVTEIN
;
A
#
# COMPACT_ATOMS: atom_id res chain seq x y z
N MET A 1 -0.92 -7.26 -31.35
CA MET A 1 -1.20 -6.12 -30.45
C MET A 1 -0.69 -6.37 -29.02
N VAL A 2 -0.88 -7.55 -28.42
CA VAL A 2 -0.43 -7.89 -27.05
C VAL A 2 1.10 -7.84 -26.85
N ALA A 3 1.89 -8.27 -27.84
CA ALA A 3 3.36 -8.26 -27.74
C ALA A 3 3.98 -6.83 -27.67
N LEU A 4 3.34 -5.83 -28.28
CA LEU A 4 3.78 -4.44 -28.25
C LEU A 4 3.58 -3.80 -26.86
N ASN A 5 2.55 -4.20 -26.11
CA ASN A 5 2.32 -3.73 -24.74
C ASN A 5 3.34 -4.31 -23.74
N MET A 6 3.75 -5.56 -23.91
CA MET A 6 4.73 -6.19 -23.01
C MET A 6 6.13 -5.59 -23.14
N ALA A 7 6.53 -5.20 -24.36
CA ALA A 7 7.79 -4.51 -24.61
C ALA A 7 7.80 -3.02 -24.20
N SER A 8 6.62 -2.40 -24.09
CA SER A 8 6.47 -1.07 -23.48
C SER A 8 6.62 -1.17 -21.96
N TYR A 9 5.91 -2.12 -21.37
CA TYR A 9 5.92 -2.36 -19.92
C TYR A 9 7.30 -2.70 -19.36
N ALA A 10 8.08 -3.54 -20.06
CA ALA A 10 9.44 -3.88 -19.62
C ALA A 10 10.36 -2.64 -19.57
N ARG A 11 10.24 -1.74 -20.55
CA ARG A 11 10.98 -0.46 -20.56
C ARG A 11 10.53 0.48 -19.45
N ASP A 12 9.22 0.57 -19.22
CA ASP A 12 8.67 1.42 -18.15
C ASP A 12 9.11 0.91 -16.77
N LYS A 13 9.14 -0.41 -16.57
CA LYS A 13 9.68 -1.05 -15.36
C LYS A 13 11.16 -0.71 -15.14
N GLU A 14 11.99 -0.87 -16.16
CA GLU A 14 13.42 -0.51 -16.08
C GLU A 14 13.61 0.98 -15.76
N HIS A 15 12.79 1.85 -16.36
CA HIS A 15 12.90 3.28 -16.11
C HIS A 15 12.53 3.65 -14.67
N ILE A 16 11.50 3.03 -14.10
CA ILE A 16 11.06 3.26 -12.70
C ILE A 16 12.14 2.78 -11.72
N HIS A 17 12.72 1.59 -11.93
CA HIS A 17 13.81 1.10 -11.08
C HIS A 17 15.06 1.97 -11.19
N HIS A 18 15.38 2.48 -12.38
CA HIS A 18 16.50 3.40 -12.55
C HIS A 18 16.28 4.72 -11.79
N GLN A 19 15.06 5.29 -11.85
CA GLN A 19 14.72 6.48 -11.07
C GLN A 19 14.75 6.22 -9.56
N LEU A 20 14.38 5.01 -9.11
CA LEU A 20 14.49 4.61 -7.71
C LEU A 20 15.96 4.56 -7.26
N ALA A 21 16.85 3.99 -8.07
CA ALA A 21 18.28 3.94 -7.76
C ALA A 21 18.89 5.34 -7.61
N LEU A 22 18.54 6.26 -8.51
CA LEU A 22 18.98 7.65 -8.44
C LEU A 22 18.44 8.39 -7.21
N ALA A 23 17.19 8.13 -6.82
CA ALA A 23 16.61 8.70 -5.61
C ALA A 23 17.32 8.20 -4.34
N LYS A 24 17.61 6.89 -4.27
CA LYS A 24 18.38 6.28 -3.17
C LYS A 24 19.79 6.86 -3.07
N GLU A 25 20.47 7.02 -4.21
CA GLU A 25 21.79 7.66 -4.26
C GLU A 25 21.75 9.12 -3.77
N THR A 26 20.70 9.85 -4.14
CA THR A 26 20.51 11.25 -3.73
C THR A 26 20.22 11.37 -2.23
N LEU A 27 19.42 10.46 -1.67
CA LEU A 27 19.17 10.38 -0.23
C LEU A 27 20.43 10.08 0.58
N VAL A 28 21.27 9.16 0.09
CA VAL A 28 22.57 8.87 0.70
C VAL A 28 23.47 10.11 0.70
N LYS A 29 23.51 10.87 -0.40
CA LYS A 29 24.26 12.13 -0.48
C LYS A 29 23.72 13.20 0.47
N LEU A 30 22.40 13.33 0.60
CA LEU A 30 21.78 14.26 1.54
C LEU A 30 22.07 13.87 3.00
N ARG A 31 22.04 12.58 3.32
CA ARG A 31 22.43 12.06 4.64
C ARG A 31 23.88 12.40 4.97
N ALA A 32 24.80 12.25 4.01
CA ALA A 32 26.21 12.62 4.17
C ALA A 32 26.43 14.13 4.38
N LEU A 33 25.53 14.98 3.91
CA LEU A 33 25.54 16.43 4.17
C LEU A 33 24.95 16.82 5.52
N THR A 34 24.25 15.89 6.19
CA THR A 34 23.56 16.10 7.47
C THR A 34 24.36 15.56 8.66
N GLU A 35 25.43 14.79 8.42
CA GLU A 35 26.39 14.42 9.47
C GLU A 35 27.23 15.65 9.87
N PRO A 36 27.36 15.96 11.18
CA PRO A 36 28.18 17.07 11.63
C PRO A 36 29.64 16.80 11.29
N LYS A 37 30.21 17.66 10.44
CA LYS A 37 31.64 17.74 10.15
C LYS A 37 32.37 18.17 11.43
N ASN A 38 32.64 17.22 12.32
CA ASN A 38 33.67 17.41 13.33
C ASN A 38 35.00 17.49 12.58
N GLY A 39 35.60 18.68 12.62
CA GLY A 39 36.84 18.95 11.93
C GLY A 39 37.95 18.03 12.42
N THR A 40 38.45 17.16 11.54
CA THR A 40 39.87 16.84 11.45
C THR A 40 40.16 16.38 10.03
N GLU A 41 41.03 17.12 9.35
CA GLU A 41 41.63 16.67 8.10
C GLU A 41 42.40 15.37 8.34
N ASN A 42 42.18 14.32 7.54
CA ASN A 42 43.29 13.51 7.07
C ASN A 42 42.97 12.76 5.78
N TYR A 43 44.01 12.64 4.95
CA TYR A 43 44.02 12.07 3.63
C TYR A 43 43.93 10.53 3.61
N ASN A 44 43.37 10.04 2.49
CA ASN A 44 43.67 8.80 1.78
C ASN A 44 43.03 7.47 2.23
N GLY A 45 42.35 6.82 1.29
CA GLY A 45 41.85 5.45 1.44
C GLY A 45 40.91 5.00 0.32
N ASN A 46 41.45 4.75 -0.87
CA ASN A 46 40.81 3.93 -1.90
C ASN A 46 40.42 2.55 -1.32
N PHE A 47 39.20 2.08 -1.55
CA PHE A 47 38.95 0.65 -1.71
C PHE A 47 37.78 0.37 -2.65
N SER A 48 38.08 -0.45 -3.67
CA SER A 48 37.20 -0.87 -4.76
C SER A 48 36.28 -2.03 -4.37
N ALA A 49 35.15 -2.11 -5.05
CA ALA A 49 34.47 -3.31 -5.55
C ALA A 49 34.64 -4.64 -4.78
N MET A 50 33.51 -5.21 -4.33
CA MET A 50 33.26 -6.61 -4.65
C MET A 50 31.76 -6.92 -4.80
N ASP A 51 31.48 -7.50 -5.95
CA ASP A 51 30.27 -8.17 -6.37
C ASP A 51 30.16 -9.55 -5.68
N GLY A 52 28.93 -10.03 -5.46
CA GLY A 52 28.65 -11.47 -5.53
C GLY A 52 28.06 -12.20 -4.31
N VAL A 53 26.78 -12.60 -4.49
CA VAL A 53 26.28 -14.00 -4.39
C VAL A 53 25.96 -14.62 -3.00
N ASN A 54 24.65 -14.84 -2.83
CA ASN A 54 23.90 -15.96 -2.22
C ASN A 54 24.14 -16.42 -0.78
N GLY A 55 23.03 -16.52 -0.04
CA GLY A 55 22.89 -17.39 1.13
C GLY A 55 21.50 -17.31 1.74
N TRP A 56 20.60 -18.20 1.31
CA TRP A 56 19.32 -18.45 1.97
C TRP A 56 19.51 -19.17 3.31
N ASP A 57 18.50 -18.97 4.16
CA ASP A 57 18.06 -19.81 5.26
C ASP A 57 18.74 -19.72 6.63
N ASN A 58 17.84 -19.49 7.60
CA ASN A 58 17.76 -20.13 8.92
C ASN A 58 18.24 -19.31 10.12
N TYR A 59 17.31 -18.63 10.79
CA TYR A 59 17.13 -18.60 12.25
C TYR A 59 15.62 -18.29 12.48
N GLY A 60 14.87 -19.01 13.30
CA GLY A 60 15.23 -19.46 14.63
C GLY A 60 14.23 -18.80 15.58
N GLU A 61 13.18 -19.54 15.89
CA GLU A 61 12.16 -19.27 16.90
C GLU A 61 12.81 -18.72 18.17
N LEU A 62 12.55 -17.45 18.51
CA LEU A 62 12.96 -16.86 19.78
C LEU A 62 11.76 -16.22 20.45
N LYS A 63 11.46 -16.82 21.60
CA LYS A 63 10.38 -16.52 22.51
C LYS A 63 10.35 -15.06 22.90
N GLN A 64 9.13 -14.53 22.90
CA GLN A 64 8.74 -13.39 23.71
C GLN A 64 8.93 -13.75 25.18
N ASP A 65 9.79 -13.02 25.87
CA ASP A 65 9.62 -12.75 27.29
C ASP A 65 9.51 -11.24 27.44
N SER A 66 8.32 -10.85 27.88
CA SER A 66 7.93 -9.52 28.29
C SER A 66 8.63 -9.19 29.60
N ASP A 67 9.20 -7.99 29.71
CA ASP A 67 9.29 -7.33 31.02
C ASP A 67 8.99 -5.84 30.85
N GLU A 68 7.94 -5.44 31.56
CA GLU A 68 7.53 -4.07 31.80
C GLU A 68 8.55 -3.38 32.70
N GLY A 69 8.86 -2.13 32.41
CA GLY A 69 9.71 -1.31 33.26
C GLY A 69 9.64 0.15 32.87
N GLY A 70 8.60 0.84 33.34
CA GLY A 70 8.47 2.28 33.19
C GLY A 70 9.60 3.04 33.89
N SER A 71 10.07 4.11 33.27
CA SER A 71 10.64 5.24 34.00
C SER A 71 10.61 6.50 33.14
N SER A 72 9.60 7.32 33.40
CA SER A 72 9.56 8.74 33.08
C SER A 72 10.57 9.47 33.97
N GLY A 73 11.60 10.06 33.38
CA GLY A 73 12.61 10.82 34.11
C GLY A 73 13.35 11.80 33.21
N LEU A 74 12.67 12.84 32.73
CA LEU A 74 13.32 13.99 32.11
C LEU A 74 14.03 14.80 33.22
N GLY A 75 15.28 14.44 33.51
CA GLY A 75 16.21 15.26 34.27
C GLY A 75 16.66 16.45 33.42
N MET A 76 16.12 17.62 33.72
CA MET A 76 16.66 18.90 33.22
C MET A 76 17.97 19.19 33.97
N GLU A 77 19.10 18.85 33.37
CA GLU A 77 20.39 19.34 33.85
C GLU A 77 20.64 20.75 33.28
N SER A 78 20.69 21.71 34.19
CA SER A 78 21.14 23.09 33.90
C SER A 78 22.67 23.11 33.81
N PRO A 79 23.30 23.85 32.88
CA PRO A 79 24.74 24.04 32.91
C PRO A 79 25.10 25.08 33.98
N ASN A 80 25.89 24.67 34.96
CA ASN A 80 26.60 25.56 35.88
C ASN A 80 27.51 26.52 35.09
N PHE A 81 27.34 27.83 35.29
CA PHE A 81 28.25 28.85 34.80
C PHE A 81 29.03 29.41 36.00
N ASP A 82 30.25 28.92 36.21
CA ASP A 82 31.19 29.47 37.19
C ASP A 82 31.67 30.84 36.71
N LEU A 83 31.36 31.89 37.48
CA LEU A 83 31.88 33.24 37.28
C LEU A 83 33.05 33.46 38.25
N HIS A 84 34.27 33.23 37.78
CA HIS A 84 35.46 33.71 38.47
C HIS A 84 35.53 35.23 38.35
N ALA A 85 35.47 35.91 39.50
CA ALA A 85 35.73 37.33 39.63
C ALA A 85 37.18 37.64 39.22
N GLN A 86 37.34 38.53 38.25
CA GLN A 86 38.55 39.32 38.09
C GLN A 86 38.19 40.80 38.05
N ASP A 87 38.65 41.49 39.08
CA ASP A 87 38.82 42.94 39.12
C ASP A 87 39.66 43.41 37.93
N ALA A 88 39.07 44.25 37.09
CA ALA A 88 39.81 45.16 36.22
C ALA A 88 38.98 46.41 35.97
N THR A 89 39.22 47.42 36.80
CA THR A 89 38.87 48.82 36.60
C THR A 89 39.16 49.26 35.16
N THR A 90 38.12 49.41 34.34
CA THR A 90 38.13 50.26 33.16
C THR A 90 36.73 50.85 32.94
N HIS A 91 36.71 52.13 32.58
CA HIS A 91 35.52 52.94 32.34
C HIS A 91 34.61 52.30 31.27
N PHE A 92 33.52 51.66 31.67
CA PHE A 92 32.47 51.23 30.75
C PHE A 92 31.61 52.43 30.36
N THR A 93 31.76 52.90 29.12
CA THR A 93 30.82 53.84 28.51
C THR A 93 29.49 53.12 28.27
N THR A 94 28.37 53.84 28.27
CA THR A 94 27.02 53.30 27.97
C THR A 94 26.93 52.60 26.60
N SER A 95 27.91 52.82 25.72
CA SER A 95 28.10 52.14 24.43
C SER A 95 28.34 50.63 24.58
N ASP A 96 29.10 50.19 25.57
CA ASP A 96 29.53 48.78 25.71
C ASP A 96 28.41 47.87 26.24
N LYS A 97 27.45 48.43 27.00
CA LYS A 97 26.25 47.67 27.40
C LYS A 97 25.33 47.43 26.20
N SER A 98 25.29 48.39 25.26
CA SER A 98 24.49 48.27 24.03
C SER A 98 25.07 47.25 23.05
N THR A 99 26.40 47.16 22.93
CA THR A 99 27.07 46.17 22.10
C THR A 99 26.88 44.75 22.67
N VAL A 100 27.06 44.55 23.97
CA VAL A 100 26.85 43.25 24.63
C VAL A 100 25.39 42.78 24.52
N ALA A 101 24.42 43.67 24.67
CA ALA A 101 23.01 43.35 24.48
C ALA A 101 22.69 42.97 23.02
N ARG A 102 23.31 43.65 22.05
CA ARG A 102 23.19 43.36 20.62
C ARG A 102 23.79 42.00 20.28
N ASP A 103 24.98 41.68 20.79
CA ASP A 103 25.64 40.40 20.55
C ASP A 103 24.88 39.24 21.21
N SER A 104 24.27 39.48 22.37
CA SER A 104 23.38 38.51 23.01
C SER A 104 22.14 38.22 22.16
N LEU A 105 21.49 39.26 21.63
CA LEU A 105 20.34 39.12 20.75
C LEU A 105 20.71 38.38 19.44
N VAL A 106 21.86 38.72 18.83
CA VAL A 106 22.37 38.04 17.63
C VAL A 106 22.60 36.55 17.90
N ARG A 107 23.15 36.19 19.06
CA ARG A 107 23.32 34.78 19.44
C ARG A 107 21.99 34.06 19.63
N VAL A 108 21.03 34.66 20.35
CA VAL A 108 19.70 34.06 20.58
C VAL A 108 18.94 33.88 19.26
N LEU A 109 18.94 34.90 18.40
CA LEU A 109 18.34 34.81 17.07
C LEU A 109 19.05 33.77 16.20
N GLY A 110 20.38 33.70 16.26
CA GLY A 110 21.17 32.67 15.57
C GLY A 110 20.78 31.26 15.99
N LEU A 111 20.64 31.01 17.30
CA LEU A 111 20.20 29.72 17.82
C LEU A 111 18.75 29.39 17.44
N GLN A 112 17.85 30.39 17.42
CA GLN A 112 16.47 30.19 16.98
C GLN A 112 16.40 29.86 15.48
N VAL A 113 17.18 30.55 14.64
CA VAL A 113 17.26 30.26 13.21
C VAL A 113 17.86 28.88 12.97
N SER A 114 18.97 28.53 13.62
CA SER A 114 19.55 27.19 13.51
C SER A 114 18.59 26.09 13.96
N LYS A 115 17.83 26.31 15.05
CA LYS A 115 16.81 25.36 15.48
C LYS A 115 15.69 25.21 14.44
N LEU A 116 15.20 26.31 13.87
CA LEU A 116 14.18 26.29 12.81
C LEU A 116 14.70 25.57 11.56
N GLU A 117 15.96 25.78 11.19
CA GLU A 117 16.60 25.08 10.08
C GLU A 117 16.68 23.58 10.33
N ASP A 118 17.05 23.16 11.54
CA ASP A 118 17.13 21.74 11.90
C ASP A 118 15.76 21.08 12.00
N ASP A 119 14.77 21.75 12.60
CA ASP A 119 13.37 21.28 12.64
C ASP A 119 12.79 21.12 11.22
N LEU A 120 13.11 22.05 10.31
CA LEU A 120 12.71 21.97 8.90
C LEU A 120 13.41 20.80 8.17
N LYS A 121 14.72 20.60 8.38
CA LYS A 121 15.45 19.47 7.80
C LYS A 121 14.88 18.13 8.27
N VAL A 122 14.63 17.99 9.57
CA VAL A 122 14.04 16.78 10.16
C VAL A 122 12.65 16.54 9.56
N SER A 123 11.82 17.58 9.46
CA SER A 123 10.47 17.47 8.86
C SER A 123 10.52 17.08 7.37
N LEU A 124 11.44 17.65 6.60
CA LEU A 124 11.64 17.31 5.19
C LEU A 124 12.14 15.88 5.01
N LEU A 125 13.10 15.43 5.83
CA LEU A 125 13.60 14.06 5.78
C LEU A 125 12.51 13.05 6.11
N ALA A 126 11.72 13.30 7.17
CA ALA A 126 10.59 12.45 7.52
C ALA A 126 9.54 12.39 6.40
N TYR A 127 9.28 13.51 5.73
CA TYR A 127 8.38 13.55 4.57
C TYR A 127 8.93 12.74 3.39
N PHE A 128 10.22 12.87 3.06
CA PHE A 128 10.82 12.09 1.97
C PHE A 128 10.86 10.59 2.28
N GLU A 129 11.18 10.21 3.51
CA GLU A 129 11.17 8.82 3.95
C GLU A 129 9.75 8.23 3.85
N HIS A 130 8.74 8.95 4.33
CA HIS A 130 7.34 8.52 4.20
C HIS A 130 6.91 8.35 2.74
N MET A 131 7.25 9.31 1.88
CA MET A 131 6.97 9.24 0.44
C MET A 131 7.69 8.06 -0.24
N GLU A 132 8.91 7.74 0.17
CA GLU A 132 9.65 6.60 -0.34
C GLU A 132 9.01 5.28 0.09
N THR A 133 8.59 5.17 1.36
CA THR A 133 7.85 3.99 1.86
C THR A 133 6.54 3.79 1.08
N GLN A 134 5.75 4.84 0.88
CA GLN A 134 4.50 4.75 0.10
C GLN A 134 4.75 4.32 -1.34
N LYS A 135 5.84 4.78 -1.95
CA LYS A 135 6.22 4.39 -3.31
C LYS A 135 6.63 2.91 -3.35
N GLU A 136 7.40 2.43 -2.37
CA GLU A 136 7.80 1.02 -2.30
C GLU A 136 6.60 0.09 -2.08
N GLU A 137 5.65 0.46 -1.21
CA GLU A 137 4.39 -0.26 -1.01
C GLU A 137 3.56 -0.35 -2.31
N LEU A 138 3.47 0.76 -3.05
CA LEU A 138 2.76 0.79 -4.32
C LEU A 138 3.43 -0.10 -5.37
N ILE A 139 4.76 -0.08 -5.45
CA ILE A 139 5.52 -0.97 -6.35
C ILE A 139 5.27 -2.44 -5.98
N SER A 140 5.34 -2.79 -4.69
CA SER A 140 5.12 -4.15 -4.21
C SER A 140 3.69 -4.65 -4.50
N SER A 141 2.70 -3.79 -4.28
CA SER A 141 1.29 -4.07 -4.63
C SER A 141 1.11 -4.33 -6.12
N PHE A 142 1.72 -3.48 -6.95
CA PHE A 142 1.66 -3.63 -8.40
C PHE A 142 2.36 -4.90 -8.90
N GLU A 143 3.53 -5.24 -8.36
CA GLU A 143 4.24 -6.48 -8.68
C GLU A 143 3.41 -7.72 -8.31
N THR A 144 2.75 -7.68 -7.16
CA THR A 144 1.85 -8.76 -6.69
C THR A 144 0.67 -8.93 -7.65
N MET A 145 -0.02 -7.85 -8.00
CA MET A 145 -1.14 -7.89 -8.95
C MET A 145 -0.70 -8.38 -10.34
N HIS A 146 0.46 -7.93 -10.80
CA HIS A 146 1.02 -8.35 -12.08
C HIS A 146 1.36 -9.85 -12.09
N ALA A 147 1.96 -10.37 -11.02
CA ALA A 147 2.24 -11.80 -10.88
C ALA A 147 0.95 -12.64 -10.87
N GLN A 148 -0.09 -12.18 -10.18
CA GLN A 148 -1.41 -12.82 -10.18
C GLN A 148 -2.04 -12.83 -11.57
N LEU A 149 -1.94 -11.72 -12.30
CA LEU A 149 -2.49 -11.62 -13.65
C LEU A 149 -1.78 -12.56 -14.64
N LEU A 150 -0.44 -12.63 -14.58
CA LEU A 150 0.35 -13.57 -15.38
C LEU A 150 -0.03 -15.02 -15.11
N LYS A 151 -0.15 -15.39 -13.83
CA LYS A 151 -0.57 -16.74 -13.44
C LYS A 151 -1.97 -17.09 -13.94
N HIS A 152 -2.91 -16.14 -13.85
CA HIS A 152 -4.26 -16.34 -14.38
C HIS A 152 -4.25 -16.52 -15.91
N GLN A 153 -3.42 -15.73 -16.62
CA GLN A 153 -3.27 -15.86 -18.06
C GLN A 153 -2.69 -17.22 -18.48
N GLU A 154 -1.70 -17.73 -17.74
CA GLU A 154 -1.11 -19.05 -17.95
C GLU A 154 -2.15 -20.16 -17.78
N ILE A 155 -2.91 -20.14 -16.68
CA ILE A 155 -4.00 -21.10 -16.42
C ILE A 155 -5.05 -21.06 -17.55
N CYS A 156 -5.44 -19.87 -18.01
CA CYS A 156 -6.39 -19.73 -19.12
C CYS A 156 -5.84 -20.21 -20.47
N GLN A 157 -4.51 -20.25 -20.66
CA GLN A 157 -3.90 -20.86 -21.84
C GLN A 157 -3.89 -22.38 -21.74
N GLU A 158 -3.54 -22.91 -20.56
CA GLU A 158 -3.55 -24.34 -20.28
C GLU A 158 -4.97 -24.92 -20.45
N HIS A 159 -5.98 -24.28 -19.86
CA HIS A 159 -7.38 -24.72 -19.98
C HIS A 159 -7.86 -24.79 -21.44
N ARG A 160 -7.50 -23.79 -22.27
CA ARG A 160 -7.83 -23.80 -23.70
C ARG A 160 -7.13 -24.92 -24.47
N LYS A 161 -5.91 -25.26 -24.07
CA LYS A 161 -5.17 -26.36 -24.67
C LYS A 161 -5.81 -27.70 -24.29
N ASP A 162 -6.15 -27.89 -23.02
CA ASP A 162 -6.81 -29.09 -22.51
C ASP A 162 -8.21 -29.28 -23.15
N GLU A 163 -8.97 -28.19 -23.31
CA GLU A 163 -10.24 -28.20 -24.04
C GLU A 163 -10.07 -28.65 -25.49
N ALA A 164 -9.06 -28.12 -26.19
CA ALA A 164 -8.77 -28.54 -27.57
C ALA A 164 -8.32 -30.01 -27.67
N GLU A 165 -7.51 -30.50 -26.72
CA GLU A 165 -7.09 -31.90 -26.67
C GLU A 165 -8.26 -32.84 -26.36
N ASN A 166 -9.16 -32.44 -25.45
CA ASN A 166 -10.38 -33.17 -25.12
C ASN A 166 -11.34 -33.22 -26.31
N GLU A 167 -11.54 -32.10 -27.02
CA GLU A 167 -12.35 -32.04 -28.24
C GLU A 167 -11.81 -33.01 -29.31
N ALA A 168 -10.49 -33.00 -29.54
CA ALA A 168 -9.84 -33.91 -30.48
C ALA A 168 -9.90 -35.39 -30.05
N PHE A 169 -9.92 -35.65 -28.74
CA PHE A 169 -10.12 -37.01 -28.21
C PHE A 169 -11.57 -37.48 -28.39
N ILE A 170 -12.53 -36.59 -28.15
CA ILE A 170 -13.96 -36.86 -28.37
C ILE A 170 -14.22 -37.12 -29.86
N GLU A 171 -13.63 -36.35 -30.76
CA GLU A 171 -13.73 -36.56 -32.22
C GLU A 171 -13.28 -37.97 -32.60
N ARG A 172 -12.09 -38.40 -32.13
CA ARG A 172 -11.56 -39.76 -32.38
C ARG A 172 -12.45 -40.86 -31.81
N LEU A 173 -13.04 -40.63 -30.64
CA LEU A 173 -13.99 -41.59 -30.05
C LEU A 173 -15.28 -41.69 -30.87
N LYS A 174 -15.77 -40.58 -31.44
CA LYS A 174 -16.93 -40.59 -32.33
C LYS A 174 -16.63 -41.39 -33.61
N ASP A 175 -15.46 -41.18 -34.22
CA ASP A 175 -15.04 -41.92 -35.43
C ASP A 175 -14.91 -43.42 -35.16
N SER A 176 -14.29 -43.78 -34.03
CA SER A 176 -14.15 -45.18 -33.61
C SER A 176 -15.51 -45.83 -33.33
N LYS A 177 -16.42 -45.11 -32.66
CA LYS A 177 -17.79 -45.58 -32.43
C LYS A 177 -18.52 -45.83 -33.76
N GLN A 178 -18.44 -44.89 -34.70
CA GLN A 178 -19.08 -45.04 -36.00
C GLN A 178 -18.54 -46.25 -36.79
N THR A 179 -17.24 -46.50 -36.71
CA THR A 179 -16.62 -47.67 -37.34
C THR A 179 -17.14 -48.97 -36.74
N LEU A 180 -17.21 -49.06 -35.40
CA LEU A 180 -17.75 -50.24 -34.71
C LEU A 180 -19.24 -50.47 -34.98
N GLU A 181 -20.04 -49.40 -35.11
CA GLU A 181 -21.45 -49.51 -35.50
C GLU A 181 -21.60 -50.09 -36.91
N MET A 182 -20.77 -49.66 -37.87
CA MET A 182 -20.74 -50.20 -39.22
C MET A 182 -20.32 -51.68 -39.27
N ASP A 183 -19.31 -52.06 -38.48
CA ASP A 183 -18.85 -53.45 -38.36
C ASP A 183 -19.97 -54.34 -37.76
N MET A 184 -20.66 -53.83 -36.73
CA MET A 184 -21.79 -54.55 -36.12
C MET A 184 -22.93 -54.78 -37.10
N GLU A 185 -23.30 -53.77 -37.91
CA GLU A 185 -24.31 -53.93 -38.96
C GLU A 185 -23.87 -54.94 -40.04
N THR A 186 -22.59 -54.94 -40.39
CA THR A 186 -22.02 -55.87 -41.37
C THR A 186 -22.08 -57.31 -40.86
N LEU A 187 -21.61 -57.55 -39.63
CA LEU A 187 -21.72 -58.85 -38.97
C LEU A 187 -23.18 -59.29 -38.82
N LYS A 188 -24.11 -58.37 -38.52
CA LYS A 188 -25.54 -58.67 -38.45
C LYS A 188 -26.10 -59.11 -39.80
N ARG A 189 -25.70 -58.47 -40.90
CA ARG A 189 -26.06 -58.89 -42.27
C ARG A 189 -25.50 -60.26 -42.62
N GLU A 190 -24.22 -60.51 -42.34
CA GLU A 190 -23.58 -61.82 -42.57
C GLU A 190 -24.24 -62.94 -41.77
N ASN A 191 -24.55 -62.70 -40.50
CA ASN A 191 -25.22 -63.67 -39.64
C ASN A 191 -26.64 -64.00 -40.15
N MET A 192 -27.37 -63.00 -40.66
CA MET A 192 -28.67 -63.25 -41.31
C MET A 192 -28.51 -64.07 -42.60
N GLN A 193 -27.50 -63.79 -43.42
CA GLN A 193 -27.20 -64.59 -44.61
C GLN A 193 -26.88 -66.05 -44.27
N LEU A 194 -26.04 -66.28 -43.24
CA LEU A 194 -25.73 -67.63 -42.74
C LEU A 194 -26.98 -68.36 -42.24
N LYS A 195 -27.88 -67.68 -41.50
CA LYS A 195 -29.16 -68.27 -41.08
C LYS A 195 -30.04 -68.66 -42.27
N THR A 196 -30.11 -67.83 -43.31
CA THR A 196 -30.88 -68.14 -44.53
C THR A 196 -30.23 -69.20 -45.41
N GLY A 197 -28.90 -69.26 -45.49
CA GLY A 197 -28.15 -70.29 -46.22
C GLY A 197 -28.18 -71.66 -45.53
N SER A 198 -28.23 -71.67 -44.20
CA SER A 198 -28.37 -72.91 -43.40
C SER A 198 -29.78 -73.52 -43.47
N GLY A 199 -30.77 -72.80 -44.01
CA GLY A 199 -32.12 -73.33 -44.24
C GLY A 199 -32.22 -74.39 -45.35
N ARG A 200 -31.19 -74.52 -46.20
CA ARG A 200 -31.17 -75.48 -47.34
C ARG A 200 -30.45 -76.80 -47.05
N THR A 201 -29.88 -76.99 -45.87
CA THR A 201 -29.17 -78.23 -45.50
C THR A 201 -29.87 -79.02 -44.40
N ARG A 202 -31.18 -78.83 -44.22
CA ARG A 202 -31.98 -79.59 -43.23
C ARG A 202 -33.17 -80.35 -43.78
N GLU A 203 -33.21 -80.56 -45.11
CA GLU A 203 -34.14 -81.48 -45.77
C GLU A 203 -33.35 -82.55 -46.54
N ASN A 204 -32.81 -83.50 -45.79
CA ASN A 204 -32.70 -84.89 -46.19
C ASN A 204 -32.42 -85.69 -44.94
N GLY A 205 -33.50 -86.03 -44.24
CA GLY A 205 -33.50 -86.97 -43.14
C GLY A 205 -32.94 -88.30 -43.62
N VAL A 206 -31.67 -88.55 -43.31
CA VAL A 206 -31.06 -89.87 -43.41
C VAL A 206 -31.76 -90.74 -42.38
N ARG A 207 -32.67 -91.53 -42.93
CA ARG A 207 -33.25 -92.77 -42.44
C ARG A 207 -32.33 -93.46 -41.42
N GLY A 208 -32.95 -93.86 -40.31
CA GLY A 208 -32.28 -94.23 -39.06
C GLY A 208 -31.12 -95.23 -39.20
N TYR A 209 -30.03 -94.88 -38.53
CA TYR A 209 -29.13 -95.84 -37.95
C TYR A 209 -29.31 -95.76 -36.44
N HIS A 210 -29.94 -96.81 -35.88
CA HIS A 210 -29.81 -97.10 -34.46
C HIS A 210 -28.33 -97.40 -34.21
N ILE A 211 -27.62 -96.45 -33.58
CA ILE A 211 -26.31 -96.73 -33.02
C ILE A 211 -26.57 -97.46 -31.71
N SER A 212 -26.36 -98.77 -31.70
CA SER A 212 -26.28 -99.56 -30.47
C SER A 212 -25.20 -98.97 -29.55
N PRO A 213 -25.36 -98.98 -28.21
CA PRO A 213 -24.33 -98.53 -27.27
C PRO A 213 -23.13 -99.49 -27.29
N GLY A 214 -22.33 -99.39 -28.34
CA GLY A 214 -21.05 -100.06 -28.53
C GLY A 214 -20.01 -98.97 -28.69
N PHE A 215 -18.93 -99.10 -27.92
CA PHE A 215 -17.77 -98.22 -27.87
C PHE A 215 -17.42 -97.67 -29.27
N VAL A 216 -17.76 -96.40 -29.50
CA VAL A 216 -17.34 -95.66 -30.69
C VAL A 216 -15.93 -95.18 -30.41
N GLU A 217 -14.95 -95.62 -31.21
CA GLU A 217 -13.59 -95.07 -31.13
C GLU A 217 -13.65 -93.55 -31.23
N HIS A 218 -12.84 -92.86 -30.42
CA HIS A 218 -12.77 -91.41 -30.41
C HIS A 218 -12.42 -90.89 -31.80
N ASP A 219 -13.42 -90.46 -32.56
CA ASP A 219 -13.26 -89.74 -33.82
C ASP A 219 -12.33 -88.55 -33.57
N GLU A 220 -11.37 -88.30 -34.48
CA GLU A 220 -10.45 -87.15 -34.38
C GLU A 220 -11.21 -85.82 -34.21
N LEU A 221 -12.45 -85.76 -34.72
CA LEU A 221 -13.38 -84.65 -34.55
C LEU A 221 -13.88 -84.49 -33.10
N SER A 222 -14.15 -85.59 -32.39
CA SER A 222 -14.55 -85.58 -30.98
C SER A 222 -13.41 -85.09 -30.09
N GLU A 223 -12.19 -85.54 -30.36
CA GLU A 223 -11.01 -85.14 -29.60
C GLU A 223 -10.65 -83.66 -29.86
N THR A 224 -10.71 -83.20 -31.11
CA THR A 224 -10.51 -81.78 -31.45
C THR A 224 -11.61 -80.90 -30.85
N LEU A 225 -12.86 -81.33 -30.85
CA LEU A 225 -13.95 -80.60 -30.21
C LEU A 225 -13.76 -80.51 -28.68
N MET A 226 -13.33 -81.59 -28.02
CA MET A 226 -13.01 -81.57 -26.58
C MET A 226 -11.84 -80.64 -26.25
N LYS A 227 -10.79 -80.65 -27.07
CA LYS A 227 -9.64 -79.75 -26.94
C LYS A 227 -10.06 -78.29 -27.09
N GLU A 228 -10.87 -77.96 -28.10
CA GLU A 228 -11.33 -76.59 -28.30
C GLU A 228 -12.31 -76.14 -27.22
N ASN A 229 -13.20 -77.02 -26.74
CA ASN A 229 -14.09 -76.70 -25.61
C ASN A 229 -13.28 -76.42 -24.33
N SER A 230 -12.23 -77.19 -24.09
CA SER A 230 -11.31 -76.98 -22.95
C SER A 230 -10.55 -75.66 -23.09
N ARG A 231 -10.07 -75.34 -24.29
CA ARG A 231 -9.41 -74.07 -24.61
C ARG A 231 -10.35 -72.88 -24.43
N LEU A 232 -11.61 -72.96 -24.86
CA LEU A 232 -12.61 -71.91 -24.67
C LEU A 232 -12.92 -71.68 -23.18
N ARG A 233 -13.06 -72.74 -22.38
CA ARG A 233 -13.25 -72.63 -20.92
C ARG A 233 -12.05 -72.00 -20.22
N GLU A 234 -10.84 -72.35 -20.63
CA GLU A 234 -9.60 -71.74 -20.14
C GLU A 234 -9.54 -70.25 -20.49
N MET A 235 -9.90 -69.89 -21.72
CA MET A 235 -9.95 -68.51 -22.19
C MET A 235 -11.00 -67.70 -21.41
N LEU A 236 -12.19 -68.27 -21.21
CA LEU A 236 -13.27 -67.66 -20.43
C LEU A 236 -12.81 -67.38 -18.99
N ARG A 237 -12.19 -68.36 -18.32
CA ARG A 237 -11.63 -68.19 -16.98
C ARG A 237 -10.59 -67.07 -16.92
N LYS A 238 -9.71 -66.97 -17.91
CA LYS A 238 -8.70 -65.90 -17.99
C LYS A 238 -9.31 -64.53 -18.22
N TYR A 239 -10.32 -64.42 -19.07
CA TYR A 239 -11.07 -63.17 -19.27
C TYR A 239 -11.79 -62.75 -17.98
N GLU A 240 -12.53 -63.66 -17.35
CA GLU A 240 -13.27 -63.40 -16.12
C GLU A 240 -12.38 -62.98 -14.96
N THR A 241 -11.15 -63.52 -14.85
CA THR A 241 -10.26 -63.16 -13.73
C THR A 241 -9.37 -61.96 -14.04
N ASN A 242 -8.71 -61.90 -15.19
CA ASN A 242 -7.76 -60.81 -15.47
C ASN A 242 -8.45 -59.51 -15.86
N ASP A 243 -9.49 -59.54 -16.69
CA ASP A 243 -10.16 -58.30 -17.10
C ASP A 243 -11.01 -57.73 -15.97
N TYR A 244 -11.62 -58.59 -15.15
CA TYR A 244 -12.32 -58.14 -13.94
C TYR A 244 -11.37 -57.51 -12.93
N ALA A 245 -10.24 -58.16 -12.60
CA ALA A 245 -9.24 -57.59 -11.69
C ALA A 245 -8.62 -56.29 -12.24
N ARG A 246 -8.47 -56.16 -13.56
CA ARG A 246 -8.02 -54.91 -14.20
C ARG A 246 -9.08 -53.82 -14.10
N LEU A 247 -10.34 -54.15 -14.30
CA LEU A 247 -11.45 -53.21 -14.21
C LEU A 247 -11.64 -52.73 -12.76
N GLU A 248 -11.59 -53.64 -11.79
CA GLU A 248 -11.68 -53.33 -10.36
C GLU A 248 -10.57 -52.37 -9.93
N ARG A 249 -9.32 -52.59 -10.38
CA ARG A 249 -8.22 -51.64 -10.13
C ARG A 249 -8.46 -50.26 -10.74
N LYS A 250 -9.05 -50.19 -11.94
CA LYS A 250 -9.40 -48.91 -12.58
C LYS A 250 -10.49 -48.18 -11.81
N VAL A 251 -11.53 -48.89 -11.36
CA VAL A 251 -12.62 -48.33 -10.55
C VAL A 251 -12.07 -47.79 -9.23
N ALA A 252 -11.26 -48.57 -8.51
CA ALA A 252 -10.65 -48.14 -7.25
C ALA A 252 -9.73 -46.91 -7.41
N LEU A 253 -9.02 -46.80 -8.54
CA LEU A 253 -8.23 -45.60 -8.84
C LEU A 253 -9.13 -44.38 -9.09
N GLN A 254 -10.21 -44.58 -9.85
CA GLN A 254 -11.15 -43.51 -10.18
C GLN A 254 -11.90 -43.01 -8.95
N GLU A 255 -12.29 -43.89 -8.03
CA GLU A 255 -12.87 -43.52 -6.73
C GLU A 255 -11.92 -42.64 -5.92
N LYS A 256 -10.64 -43.03 -5.81
CA LYS A 256 -9.63 -42.22 -5.11
C LYS A 256 -9.42 -40.84 -5.74
N LEU A 257 -9.44 -40.77 -7.07
CA LEU A 257 -9.35 -39.49 -7.79
C LEU A 257 -10.58 -38.61 -7.52
N CYS A 258 -11.79 -39.18 -7.59
CA CYS A 258 -13.02 -38.47 -7.26
C CYS A 258 -13.04 -37.96 -5.82
N GLU A 259 -12.60 -38.76 -4.85
CA GLU A 259 -12.47 -38.34 -3.45
C GLU A 259 -11.46 -37.19 -3.29
N SER A 260 -10.32 -37.27 -3.99
CA SER A 260 -9.31 -36.21 -3.99
C SER A 260 -9.85 -34.90 -4.56
N TYR A 261 -10.51 -34.96 -5.72
CA TYR A 261 -11.14 -33.77 -6.33
C TYR A 261 -12.24 -33.18 -5.46
N ASN A 262 -13.05 -34.00 -4.78
CA ASN A 262 -14.04 -33.49 -3.83
C ASN A 262 -13.39 -32.78 -2.63
N LYS A 263 -12.27 -33.30 -2.11
CA LYS A 263 -11.51 -32.63 -1.03
C LYS A 263 -10.93 -31.29 -1.49
N ASP A 264 -10.37 -31.23 -2.70
CA ASP A 264 -9.87 -29.98 -3.26
C ASP A 264 -11.00 -28.97 -3.51
N MET A 265 -12.12 -29.42 -4.08
CA MET A 265 -13.28 -28.58 -4.35
C MET A 265 -13.85 -27.98 -3.06
N THR A 266 -13.98 -28.78 -1.99
CA THR A 266 -14.44 -28.28 -0.68
C THR A 266 -13.44 -27.34 -0.02
N SER A 267 -12.14 -27.55 -0.19
CA SER A 267 -11.09 -26.63 0.28
C SER A 267 -11.16 -25.28 -0.44
N LYS A 268 -11.26 -25.31 -1.78
CA LYS A 268 -11.42 -24.12 -2.62
C LYS A 268 -12.72 -23.36 -2.30
N ASP A 269 -13.82 -24.06 -2.06
CA ASP A 269 -15.10 -23.44 -1.66
C ASP A 269 -14.98 -22.71 -0.30
N LYS A 270 -14.30 -23.30 0.69
CA LYS A 270 -14.00 -22.62 1.96
C LYS A 270 -13.14 -21.37 1.76
N SER A 271 -12.16 -21.44 0.86
CA SER A 271 -11.32 -20.27 0.53
C SER A 271 -12.13 -19.16 -0.13
N LEU A 272 -12.99 -19.50 -1.09
CA LEU A 272 -13.90 -18.56 -1.75
C LEU A 272 -14.83 -17.87 -0.76
N LYS A 273 -15.42 -18.62 0.18
CA LYS A 273 -16.29 -18.05 1.22
C LYS A 273 -15.56 -17.06 2.12
N ARG A 274 -14.30 -17.35 2.49
CA ARG A 274 -13.47 -16.41 3.27
C ARG A 274 -13.16 -15.15 2.49
N LEU A 275 -12.71 -15.29 1.24
CA LEU A 275 -12.42 -14.13 0.38
C LEU A 275 -13.67 -13.28 0.12
N GLN A 276 -14.86 -13.89 -0.03
CA GLN A 276 -16.11 -13.16 -0.14
C GLN A 276 -16.52 -12.42 1.15
N ALA A 277 -16.16 -12.95 2.33
CA ALA A 277 -16.40 -12.27 3.59
C ALA A 277 -15.45 -11.08 3.76
N GLU A 278 -14.16 -11.28 3.45
CA GLU A 278 -13.14 -10.23 3.48
C GLU A 278 -13.46 -9.09 2.51
N ASN A 279 -13.86 -9.41 1.27
CA ASN A 279 -14.27 -8.39 0.30
C ASN A 279 -15.47 -7.56 0.79
N ARG A 280 -16.42 -8.18 1.49
CA ARG A 280 -17.56 -7.46 2.09
C ARG A 280 -17.10 -6.54 3.22
N GLY A 281 -16.22 -7.02 4.10
CA GLY A 281 -15.63 -6.19 5.16
C GLY A 281 -14.86 -4.98 4.60
N LEU A 282 -14.00 -5.21 3.60
CA LEU A 282 -13.26 -4.11 2.95
C LEU A 282 -14.18 -3.09 2.27
N GLN A 283 -15.30 -3.52 1.68
CA GLN A 283 -16.29 -2.60 1.10
C GLN A 283 -16.95 -1.73 2.17
N GLU A 284 -17.25 -2.30 3.34
CA GLU A 284 -17.78 -1.56 4.50
C GLU A 284 -16.75 -0.57 5.05
N ASP A 285 -15.49 -0.98 5.18
CA ASP A 285 -14.39 -0.11 5.64
C ASP A 285 -14.16 1.07 4.68
N VAL A 286 -14.15 0.81 3.37
CA VAL A 286 -14.03 1.87 2.36
C VAL A 286 -15.20 2.86 2.47
N LYS A 287 -16.42 2.37 2.69
CA LYS A 287 -17.58 3.23 2.87
C LYS A 287 -17.47 4.08 4.14
N SER A 288 -17.03 3.48 5.25
CA SER A 288 -16.78 4.20 6.51
C SER A 288 -15.72 5.29 6.34
N LEU A 289 -14.61 4.98 5.66
CA LEU A 289 -13.55 5.96 5.38
C LEU A 289 -14.04 7.10 4.48
N GLN A 290 -14.90 6.82 3.51
CA GLN A 290 -15.52 7.85 2.68
C GLN A 290 -16.40 8.79 3.51
N GLU A 291 -17.20 8.25 4.44
CA GLU A 291 -18.02 9.04 5.37
C GLU A 291 -17.14 9.90 6.30
N ASP A 292 -16.02 9.36 6.76
CA ASP A 292 -15.04 10.07 7.58
C ASP A 292 -14.37 11.22 6.83
N VAL A 293 -13.96 11.00 5.59
CA VAL A 293 -13.40 12.04 4.72
C VAL A 293 -14.40 13.18 4.49
N LEU A 294 -15.67 12.86 4.24
CA LEU A 294 -16.71 13.87 4.10
C LEU A 294 -16.90 14.68 5.38
N ARG A 295 -16.90 14.02 6.54
CA ARG A 295 -17.02 14.68 7.86
C ARG A 295 -15.83 15.59 8.16
N VAL A 296 -14.61 15.11 7.92
CA VAL A 296 -13.38 15.92 8.10
C VAL A 296 -13.37 17.12 7.16
N ASN A 297 -13.79 16.94 5.91
CA ASN A 297 -13.89 18.04 4.96
C ASN A 297 -14.91 19.11 5.37
N ALA A 298 -16.07 18.71 5.90
CA ALA A 298 -17.05 19.64 6.43
C ALA A 298 -16.49 20.43 7.63
N ASN A 299 -15.83 19.75 8.56
CA ASN A 299 -15.18 20.39 9.71
C ASN A 299 -14.07 21.38 9.28
N ARG A 300 -13.26 21.00 8.29
CA ARG A 300 -12.22 21.87 7.72
C ARG A 300 -12.81 23.14 7.11
N LEU A 301 -13.92 23.01 6.37
CA LEU A 301 -14.60 24.16 5.76
C LEU A 301 -15.14 25.12 6.84
N ASN A 302 -15.75 24.59 7.90
CA ASN A 302 -16.23 25.39 9.02
C ASN A 302 -15.08 26.11 9.73
N ALA A 303 -13.97 25.42 9.99
CA ALA A 303 -12.80 26.02 10.63
C ALA A 303 -12.16 27.13 9.78
N GLU A 304 -12.11 26.98 8.45
CA GLU A 304 -11.65 28.06 7.55
C GLU A 304 -12.63 29.25 7.56
N GLN A 305 -13.94 29.02 7.61
CA GLN A 305 -14.91 30.10 7.77
C GLN A 305 -14.71 30.86 9.09
N ASP A 306 -14.56 30.15 10.21
CA ASP A 306 -14.31 30.76 11.52
C ASP A 306 -12.99 31.55 11.55
N LYS A 307 -11.93 31.02 10.92
CA LYS A 307 -10.65 31.72 10.77
C LYS A 307 -10.81 33.03 10.01
N THR A 308 -11.51 33.02 8.87
CA THR A 308 -11.74 34.25 8.10
C THR A 308 -12.56 35.27 8.87
N ARG A 309 -13.57 34.81 9.63
CA ARG A 309 -14.36 35.68 10.51
C ARG A 309 -13.51 36.31 11.61
N LEU A 310 -12.72 35.50 12.33
CA LEU A 310 -11.83 36.00 13.39
C LEU A 310 -10.78 36.97 12.83
N GLN A 311 -10.29 36.74 11.61
CA GLN A 311 -9.36 37.64 10.96
C GLN A 311 -10.00 39.01 10.65
N GLN A 312 -11.27 39.04 10.24
CA GLN A 312 -12.03 40.29 10.05
C GLN A 312 -12.26 41.01 11.39
N GLU A 313 -12.65 40.28 12.44
CA GLU A 313 -12.83 40.84 13.79
C GLU A 313 -11.52 41.43 14.33
N LEU A 314 -10.39 40.77 14.09
CA LEU A 314 -9.06 41.27 14.44
C LEU A 314 -8.71 42.57 13.71
N GLN A 315 -8.88 42.61 12.38
CA GLN A 315 -8.63 43.82 11.58
C GLN A 315 -9.47 45.00 12.08
N PHE A 316 -10.76 44.77 12.35
CA PHE A 316 -11.64 45.79 12.91
C PHE A 316 -11.17 46.27 14.29
N SER A 317 -10.73 45.36 15.17
CA SER A 317 -10.18 45.73 16.47
C SER A 317 -8.87 46.53 16.35
N GLU A 318 -8.00 46.19 15.39
CA GLU A 318 -6.76 46.92 15.14
C GLU A 318 -7.04 48.34 14.65
N GLU A 319 -8.02 48.52 13.76
CA GLU A 319 -8.47 49.84 13.30
C GLU A 319 -8.98 50.70 14.47
N GLN A 320 -9.80 50.13 15.36
CA GLN A 320 -10.27 50.85 16.55
C GLN A 320 -9.11 51.28 17.46
N ILE A 321 -8.13 50.39 17.70
CA ILE A 321 -6.95 50.71 18.50
C ILE A 321 -6.15 51.84 17.85
N ASN A 322 -5.99 51.82 16.53
CA ASN A 322 -5.29 52.88 15.81
C ASN A 322 -6.02 54.22 15.94
N THR A 323 -7.34 54.26 15.78
CA THR A 323 -8.14 55.47 16.00
C THR A 323 -8.00 55.99 17.44
N LEU A 324 -8.02 55.10 18.44
CA LEU A 324 -7.84 55.51 19.85
C LEU A 324 -6.41 56.04 20.10
N ARG A 325 -5.39 55.45 19.48
CA ARG A 325 -4.01 55.94 19.55
C ARG A 325 -3.85 57.32 18.91
N GLU A 326 -4.47 57.55 17.76
CA GLU A 326 -4.49 58.85 17.09
C GLU A 326 -5.15 59.92 17.98
N ARG A 327 -6.32 59.61 18.56
CA ARG A 327 -6.99 60.50 19.52
C ARG A 327 -6.11 60.80 20.73
N LEU A 328 -5.48 59.78 21.32
CA LEU A 328 -4.57 59.96 22.45
C LEU A 328 -3.37 60.86 22.09
N ASN A 329 -2.81 60.70 20.90
CA ASN A 329 -1.72 61.55 20.41
C ASN A 329 -2.18 63.01 20.24
N SER A 330 -3.35 63.23 19.65
CA SER A 330 -3.96 64.56 19.49
C SER A 330 -4.19 65.23 20.86
N THR A 331 -4.82 64.54 21.81
CA THR A 331 -5.03 65.08 23.16
C THR A 331 -3.70 65.35 23.89
N SER A 332 -2.67 64.52 23.68
CA SER A 332 -1.33 64.74 24.23
C SER A 332 -0.65 65.98 23.62
N GLU A 333 -0.83 66.23 22.33
CA GLU A 333 -0.37 67.45 21.66
C GLU A 333 -1.08 68.70 22.18
N GLU A 334 -2.40 68.65 22.33
CA GLU A 334 -3.20 69.72 22.95
C GLU A 334 -2.74 70.00 24.38
N GLY A 335 -2.52 68.95 25.19
CA GLY A 335 -1.99 69.07 26.54
C GLY A 335 -0.62 69.76 26.58
N ARG A 336 0.29 69.38 25.67
CA ARG A 336 1.60 70.04 25.52
C ARG A 336 1.48 71.50 25.10
N TYR A 337 0.55 71.82 24.20
CA TYR A 337 0.27 73.19 23.78
C TYR A 337 -0.25 74.04 24.95
N LEU A 338 -1.27 73.56 25.67
CA LEU A 338 -1.83 74.22 26.83
C LEU A 338 -0.77 74.43 27.93
N GLN A 339 0.06 73.42 28.20
CA GLN A 339 1.13 73.54 29.18
C GLN A 339 2.18 74.59 28.79
N ARG A 340 2.48 74.73 27.49
CA ARG A 340 3.32 75.83 26.98
C ARG A 340 2.64 77.19 27.19
N CYS A 341 1.36 77.32 26.85
CA CYS A 341 0.59 78.55 27.07
C CYS A 341 0.55 78.96 28.56
N ILE A 342 0.38 78.00 29.47
CA ILE A 342 0.42 78.25 30.92
C ILE A 342 1.82 78.68 31.37
N SER A 343 2.88 78.05 30.84
CA SER A 343 4.27 78.41 31.15
C SER A 343 4.62 79.82 30.65
N ASP A 344 4.17 80.18 29.45
CA ASP A 344 4.33 81.52 28.88
C ASP A 344 3.52 82.56 29.66
N ALA A 345 2.29 82.25 30.07
CA ALA A 345 1.46 83.13 30.88
C ALA A 345 2.07 83.37 32.28
N SER A 346 2.53 82.31 32.95
CA SER A 346 3.16 82.39 34.27
C SER A 346 4.52 83.09 34.26
N SER A 347 5.35 82.88 33.23
CA SER A 347 6.59 83.64 33.06
C SER A 347 6.32 85.13 32.84
N LYS A 348 5.27 85.47 32.08
CA LYS A 348 4.83 86.86 31.87
C LYS A 348 4.28 87.50 33.15
N ALA A 349 3.53 86.75 33.95
CA ALA A 349 3.03 87.18 35.26
C ALA A 349 4.18 87.44 36.26
N ASN A 350 5.24 86.63 36.22
CA ASN A 350 6.45 86.85 37.04
C ASN A 350 7.27 88.09 36.61
N ILE A 351 7.10 88.59 35.38
CA ILE A 351 7.79 89.79 34.86
C ILE A 351 6.95 91.06 35.08
N SER A 352 5.61 90.96 35.09
CA SER A 352 4.70 92.10 35.33
C SER A 352 3.93 91.91 36.64
N GLY A 353 4.52 92.33 37.75
CA GLY A 353 3.99 92.10 39.11
C GLY A 353 2.61 92.66 39.48
N ASP A 354 1.80 93.24 38.57
CA ASP A 354 0.61 94.02 38.98
C ASP A 354 -0.73 93.80 38.22
N ASN A 355 -0.86 92.95 37.18
CA ASN A 355 -2.14 92.86 36.43
C ASN A 355 -2.74 91.44 36.32
N LEU A 356 -3.33 90.96 37.42
CA LEU A 356 -3.98 89.65 37.54
C LEU A 356 -5.20 89.44 36.62
N SER A 357 -6.01 90.48 36.33
CA SER A 357 -7.25 90.31 35.55
C SER A 357 -7.03 90.10 34.04
N GLU A 358 -5.89 90.59 33.51
CA GLU A 358 -5.56 90.41 32.09
C GLU A 358 -4.96 89.03 31.81
N LEU A 359 -4.32 88.44 32.82
CA LEU A 359 -3.85 87.05 32.81
C LEU A 359 -5.03 86.07 32.76
N GLU A 360 -6.05 86.32 33.59
CA GLU A 360 -7.24 85.46 33.68
C GLU A 360 -8.02 85.45 32.35
N LYS A 361 -8.18 86.61 31.69
CA LYS A 361 -8.78 86.71 30.36
C LYS A 361 -8.00 85.95 29.28
N ARG A 362 -6.67 85.98 29.32
CA ARG A 362 -5.82 85.27 28.36
C ARG A 362 -5.85 83.76 28.55
N LEU A 363 -5.81 83.29 29.79
CA LEU A 363 -5.95 81.88 30.11
C LEU A 363 -7.33 81.36 29.68
N TRP A 364 -8.39 82.12 29.91
CA TRP A 364 -9.74 81.77 29.46
C TRP A 364 -9.82 81.67 27.93
N LEU A 365 -9.23 82.61 27.19
CA LEU A 365 -9.15 82.57 25.72
C LEU A 365 -8.36 81.37 25.18
N CYS A 366 -7.28 80.96 25.85
CA CYS A 366 -6.52 79.77 25.49
C CYS A 366 -7.32 78.49 25.74
N VAL A 367 -8.06 78.42 26.85
CA VAL A 367 -8.94 77.28 27.16
C VAL A 367 -10.11 77.21 26.18
N GLU A 368 -10.73 78.34 25.84
CA GLU A 368 -11.85 78.38 24.90
C GLU A 368 -11.40 77.98 23.49
N ASN A 369 -10.24 78.45 23.03
CA ASN A 369 -9.69 78.04 21.73
C ASN A 369 -9.30 76.56 21.67
N ALA A 370 -8.82 75.98 22.77
CA ALA A 370 -8.54 74.53 22.85
C ALA A 370 -9.82 73.68 22.93
N ARG A 371 -10.94 74.25 23.39
CA ARG A 371 -12.23 73.56 23.43
C ARG A 371 -12.97 73.61 22.09
N VAL A 372 -12.74 74.65 21.29
CA VAL A 372 -13.30 74.77 19.93
C VAL A 372 -12.67 73.75 18.96
N THR A 373 -11.44 73.30 19.20
CA THR A 373 -10.81 72.20 18.45
C THR A 373 -11.36 70.81 18.78
N GLU A 374 -12.14 70.67 19.87
CA GLU A 374 -12.75 69.39 20.31
C GLU A 374 -14.13 69.12 19.66
N ILE A 375 -14.70 70.08 18.90
CA ILE A 375 -16.07 70.02 18.32
C ILE A 375 -16.09 69.83 16.79
N ASN A 376 -14.95 69.91 16.10
CA ASN A 376 -14.81 69.51 14.69
C ASN A 376 -13.96 68.25 14.58
#